data_AF-A0A2I0DB59-F1
#
_entry.id   AF-A0A2I0DB59-F1
#
_cell.length_a   1.000
_cell.length_b   1.000
_cell.length_c   1.000
_cell.angle_alpha   90.00
_cell.angle_beta   90.00
_cell.angle_gamma   90.00
#
_symmetry.space_group_name_H-M   'P 1'
#
loop_
_entity.id
_entity.type
_entity.pdbx_description
1 polymer ?
#
loop_
_entity_poly.entity_id
_entity_poly.type
_entity_poly.pdbx_seq_one_letter_code
_entity_poly.pdbx_strand_id
1 'polypeptide(L)'
;MNLENTSDKNGYGYLWWHHTYLINGKEIKSIEARGAGGQYIFVIPKLKIVAVITSGNYRNKNSQQPERILEKYILPVLMGK
;
A
#
# COMPACT_ATOMS: atom_id res chain seq x y z
N MET A 1 -7.53 14.57 -0.74
CA MET A 1 -8.71 14.56 0.15
C MET A 1 -8.45 13.48 1.18
N ASN A 2 -8.42 13.84 2.46
CA ASN A 2 -8.23 12.87 3.54
C ASN A 2 -9.60 12.35 3.96
N LEU A 3 -9.71 11.05 4.24
CA LEU A 3 -10.97 10.49 4.76
C LEU A 3 -11.16 10.97 6.20
N GLU A 4 -12.25 11.71 6.46
CA GLU A 4 -12.48 12.39 7.74
C GLU A 4 -12.91 11.45 8.89
N ASN A 5 -13.14 10.17 8.61
CA ASN A 5 -13.81 9.25 9.54
C ASN A 5 -13.06 7.94 9.81
N THR A 6 -11.73 7.95 9.69
CA THR A 6 -10.86 6.79 9.97
C THR A 6 -9.59 7.24 10.68
N SER A 7 -9.11 6.44 11.65
CA SER A 7 -7.82 6.69 12.33
C SER A 7 -6.64 6.61 11.36
N ASP A 8 -6.79 5.83 10.28
CA ASP A 8 -5.85 5.80 9.17
C ASP A 8 -6.09 7.00 8.27
N LYS A 9 -5.12 7.91 8.27
CA LYS A 9 -5.07 9.12 7.43
C LYS A 9 -4.75 8.77 5.96
N ASN A 10 -5.31 7.69 5.43
CA ASN A 10 -5.15 7.34 4.04
C ASN A 10 -5.93 8.34 3.19
N GLY A 11 -5.26 8.93 2.21
CA GLY A 11 -5.92 9.77 1.22
C GLY A 11 -6.70 8.89 0.25
N TYR A 12 -7.76 9.44 -0.35
CA TYR A 12 -8.47 8.76 -1.42
C TYR A 12 -8.87 9.75 -2.51
N GLY A 13 -8.79 9.33 -3.76
CA GLY A 13 -9.16 10.14 -4.92
C GLY A 13 -9.07 9.35 -6.22
N TYR A 14 -9.96 9.64 -7.17
CA TYR A 14 -10.00 8.97 -8.49
C TYR A 14 -10.01 7.43 -8.42
N LEU A 15 -10.63 6.86 -7.39
CA LEU A 15 -10.68 5.41 -7.11
C LEU A 15 -9.35 4.78 -6.63
N TRP A 16 -8.38 5.59 -6.22
CA TRP A 16 -7.11 5.15 -5.67
C TRP A 16 -6.95 5.57 -4.20
N TRP A 17 -6.39 4.66 -3.42
CA TRP A 17 -5.95 4.92 -2.05
C TRP A 17 -4.55 5.52 -2.06
N HIS A 18 -4.26 6.35 -1.07
CA HIS A 18 -2.95 6.93 -0.86
C HIS A 18 -2.48 6.56 0.54
N HIS A 19 -1.30 5.96 0.61
CA HIS A 19 -0.70 5.52 1.87
C HIS A 19 0.75 6.03 1.97
N THR A 20 1.19 6.36 3.18
CA THR A 20 2.59 6.74 3.44
C THR A 20 3.21 5.73 4.40
N TYR A 21 4.21 5.00 3.91
CA TYR A 21 4.99 4.06 4.71
C TYR A 21 6.20 4.77 5.32
N LEU A 22 6.55 4.42 6.56
CA LEU A 22 7.77 4.91 7.23
C LEU A 22 8.81 3.80 7.28
N ILE A 23 9.83 3.89 6.41
CA ILE A 23 10.86 2.85 6.28
C ILE A 23 12.22 3.46 6.62
N ASN A 24 12.86 2.96 7.68
CA ASN A 24 14.16 3.46 8.16
C ASN A 24 14.18 5.00 8.35
N GLY A 25 13.10 5.56 8.92
CA GLY A 25 12.95 7.00 9.14
C GLY A 25 12.64 7.82 7.88
N LYS A 26 12.48 7.20 6.71
CA LYS A 26 12.13 7.87 5.46
C LYS A 26 10.67 7.59 5.10
N GLU A 27 9.94 8.65 4.78
CA GLU A 27 8.58 8.53 4.23
C GLU A 27 8.61 8.08 2.76
N ILE A 28 7.77 7.09 2.45
CA ILE A 28 7.53 6.57 1.11
C ILE A 28 6.04 6.61 0.81
N LYS A 29 5.67 7.45 -0.15
CA LYS A 29 4.28 7.59 -0.61
C LYS A 29 3.96 6.53 -1.67
N SER A 30 2.77 5.96 -1.54
CA SER A 30 2.22 4.91 -2.40
C SER A 30 0.81 5.31 -2.84
N ILE A 31 0.48 4.98 -4.09
CA ILE A 31 -0.86 5.11 -4.66
C ILE A 31 -1.35 3.70 -4.99
N GLU A 32 -2.54 3.33 -4.50
CA GLU A 32 -2.91 1.93 -4.33
C GLU A 32 -4.32 1.62 -4.84
N ALA A 33 -4.43 0.62 -5.69
CA ALA A 33 -5.70 -0.02 -5.99
C ALA A 33 -5.84 -1.23 -5.08
N ARG A 34 -6.90 -1.27 -4.27
CA ARG A 34 -7.13 -2.30 -3.24
C ARG A 34 -8.36 -3.11 -3.59
N GLY A 35 -8.17 -4.39 -3.89
CA GLY A 35 -9.23 -5.33 -4.23
C GLY A 35 -9.70 -6.14 -3.01
N ALA A 36 -10.99 -6.45 -2.93
CA ALA A 36 -11.61 -7.10 -1.78
C ALA A 36 -10.99 -8.47 -1.42
N GLY A 37 -10.44 -9.20 -2.40
CA GLY A 37 -9.76 -10.48 -2.17
C GLY A 37 -8.32 -10.34 -1.65
N GLY A 38 -7.88 -9.13 -1.30
CA GLY A 38 -6.50 -8.82 -0.94
C GLY A 38 -5.58 -8.70 -2.17
N GLN A 39 -6.10 -8.29 -3.31
CA GLN A 39 -5.27 -7.97 -4.48
C GLN A 39 -4.87 -6.50 -4.41
N TYR A 40 -3.61 -6.18 -4.65
CA TYR A 40 -3.12 -4.81 -4.59
C TYR A 40 -2.27 -4.47 -5.80
N ILE A 41 -2.44 -3.25 -6.30
CA ILE A 41 -1.47 -2.60 -7.18
C ILE A 41 -0.92 -1.42 -6.40
N PHE A 42 0.39 -1.38 -6.22
CA PHE A 42 1.11 -0.29 -5.57
C PHE A 42 1.93 0.48 -6.60
N VAL A 43 1.70 1.78 -6.72
CA VAL A 43 2.52 2.68 -7.52
C VAL A 43 3.37 3.51 -6.56
N ILE A 44 4.70 3.43 -6.69
CA ILE A 44 5.65 4.12 -5.80
C ILE A 44 6.56 5.02 -6.66
N PRO A 45 6.15 6.28 -6.93
CA PRO A 45 6.84 7.15 -7.87
C PRO A 45 8.31 7.42 -7.52
N LYS A 46 8.60 7.61 -6.21
CA LYS A 46 9.96 7.89 -5.72
C LYS A 46 10.98 6.81 -6.08
N LEU A 47 10.52 5.56 -6.15
CA LEU A 47 11.36 4.41 -6.50
C LEU A 47 11.24 4.03 -7.99
N LYS A 48 10.37 4.71 -8.76
CA LYS A 48 10.03 4.38 -10.16
C LYS A 48 9.59 2.92 -10.34
N ILE A 49 8.77 2.41 -9.40
CA ILE A 49 8.27 1.03 -9.45
C ILE A 49 6.75 0.96 -9.41
N VAL A 50 6.24 -0.14 -9.94
CA VAL A 50 4.91 -0.67 -9.68
C VAL A 50 5.06 -2.07 -9.12
N ALA A 51 4.43 -2.36 -7.99
CA ALA A 51 4.37 -3.70 -7.41
C ALA A 51 2.94 -4.21 -7.47
N VAL A 52 2.76 -5.46 -7.92
CA VAL A 52 1.44 -6.10 -8.02
C VAL A 52 1.43 -7.34 -7.15
N ILE A 53 0.44 -7.43 -6.27
CA ILE A 53 0.18 -8.62 -5.44
C ILE A 53 -1.20 -9.15 -5.81
N THR A 54 -1.25 -10.36 -6.35
CA THR A 54 -2.50 -11.06 -6.67
C THR A 54 -2.95 -11.93 -5.49
N SER A 55 -4.25 -11.99 -5.22
CA SER A 55 -4.82 -12.82 -4.15
C SER A 55 -6.29 -13.17 -4.42
N GLY A 56 -6.80 -14.16 -3.69
CA GLY A 56 -8.18 -14.64 -3.75
C GLY A 56 -8.80 -14.84 -2.36
N ASN A 57 -8.37 -14.07 -1.36
CA ASN A 57 -8.75 -14.25 0.04
C ASN A 57 -10.12 -13.61 0.40
N TYR A 58 -11.16 -13.91 -0.37
CA TYR A 58 -12.47 -13.26 -0.21
C TYR A 58 -13.25 -13.67 1.04
N ARG A 59 -12.95 -14.85 1.60
CA ARG A 59 -13.67 -15.41 2.77
C ARG A 59 -13.11 -14.93 4.10
N ASN A 60 -11.92 -14.33 4.09
CA ASN A 60 -11.26 -13.83 5.28
C ASN A 60 -11.29 -12.30 5.25
N LYS A 61 -11.58 -11.67 6.40
CA LYS A 61 -11.66 -10.20 6.48
C LYS A 61 -10.29 -9.51 6.41
N ASN A 62 -9.20 -10.28 6.42
CA ASN A 62 -7.83 -9.75 6.36
C ASN A 62 -7.35 -9.52 4.92
N SER A 63 -7.91 -8.53 4.24
CA SER A 63 -7.48 -8.11 2.89
C SER A 63 -6.20 -7.25 2.88
N GLN A 64 -5.76 -6.73 4.04
CA GLN A 64 -4.63 -5.80 4.18
C GLN A 64 -3.25 -6.48 4.28
N GLN A 65 -3.18 -7.81 4.09
CA GLN A 65 -1.92 -8.56 4.09
C GLN A 65 -0.88 -8.01 3.10
N PRO A 66 -1.25 -7.55 1.88
CA PRO A 66 -0.31 -6.97 0.93
C PRO A 66 0.42 -5.73 1.44
N GLU A 67 -0.25 -4.88 2.24
CA GLU A 67 0.39 -3.69 2.83
C GLU A 67 1.55 -4.11 3.76
N ARG A 68 1.33 -5.13 4.59
CA ARG A 68 2.38 -5.71 5.45
C ARG A 68 3.50 -6.36 4.67
N ILE A 69 3.19 -7.03 3.55
CA ILE A 69 4.20 -7.63 2.67
C ILE A 69 5.09 -6.53 2.08
N LEU A 70 4.46 -5.48 1.55
CA LEU A 70 5.15 -4.34 0.96
C LEU A 70 6.05 -3.65 2.00
N GLU A 71 5.50 -3.30 3.15
CA GLU A 71 6.18 -2.57 4.22
C GLU A 71 7.35 -3.36 4.84
N LYS A 72 7.14 -4.65 5.16
CA LYS A 72 8.13 -5.41 5.93
C LYS A 72 9.19 -6.10 5.08
N TYR A 73 8.90 -6.39 3.81
CA TYR A 73 9.79 -7.22 2.99
C TYR A 73 10.24 -6.55 1.70
N ILE A 74 9.37 -5.79 1.03
CA ILE A 74 9.71 -5.21 -0.28
C ILE A 74 10.42 -3.87 -0.13
N LEU A 75 9.80 -2.90 0.56
CA LEU A 75 10.38 -1.56 0.70
C LEU A 75 11.76 -1.53 1.40
N PRO A 76 12.01 -2.31 2.47
CA PRO A 76 13.32 -2.31 3.10
C PRO A 76 14.45 -2.75 2.16
N VAL A 77 14.19 -3.75 1.30
CA VAL A 77 15.17 -4.24 0.32
C VAL A 77 15.41 -3.21 -0.79
N LEU A 78 14.36 -2.53 -1.24
CA LEU A 78 14.48 -1.50 -2.28
C LEU A 78 15.14 -0.22 -1.79
N MET A 79 15.08 0.07 -0.49
CA MET A 79 15.65 1.27 0.13
C MET A 79 16.99 1.06 0.83
N GLY A 80 17.44 -0.20 0.96
CA GLY A 80 18.73 -0.59 1.52
C GLY A 80 19.86 -0.67 0.49
N LYS A 81 19.59 -0.30 -0.76
CA LYS A 81 20.62 0.05 -1.76
C LYS A 81 20.85 1.55 -1.74
#